data_AF-K9KFD6-F1
#
_entry.id   AF-K9KFD6-F1
#
_cell.length_a   1.000
_cell.length_b   1.000
_cell.length_c   1.000
_cell.angle_alpha   90.00
_cell.angle_beta   90.00
_cell.angle_gamma   90.00
#
_symmetry.space_group_name_H-M   'P 1'
#
loop_
_entity.id
_entity.type
_entity.pdbx_description
1 polymer ?
#
loop_
_entity_poly.entity_id
_entity_poly.type
_entity_poly.pdbx_seq_one_letter_code
_entity_poly.pdbx_strand_id
1 'polypeptide(L)'
;YSGWALCAEGFLLNNNLLTIVGALIGSSGAILSYIMCVAMNRSLANVILGGYGTTSTAGGKPMEISGTHTEINLDNAIDMIREANSIIITPGYGLCAAKAQYPIADLVKMLSEQGKKVRFGIHPVAGRMPGQLNVLLAEAGVPYDIVLEMDEINHDFPDTDLVLVIGANDTVNSAAQEDPNSIIAGMPVLEVWKSKQVIVMKRSLGVGYAAVDNPIFYKPNTAMLLGDAKKTCDALQAKIRESYQK
;
A
#
# COMPACT_ATOMS: atom_id res chain seq x y z
N TYR A 1 -18.68 9.76 15.95
CA TYR A 1 -19.30 10.81 16.80
C TYR A 1 -20.51 11.47 16.16
N SER A 2 -20.43 11.91 14.90
CA SER A 2 -21.57 12.54 14.18
C SER A 2 -22.87 11.73 14.27
N GLY A 3 -22.82 10.41 14.10
CA GLY A 3 -24.01 9.55 14.26
C GLY A 3 -24.64 9.59 15.65
N TRP A 4 -23.82 9.55 16.71
CA TRP A 4 -24.33 9.61 18.09
C TRP A 4 -24.90 10.98 18.46
N ALA A 5 -24.38 12.06 17.87
CA ALA A 5 -24.99 13.39 18.00
C ALA A 5 -26.39 13.43 17.38
N LEU A 6 -26.58 12.79 16.22
CA LEU A 6 -27.89 12.65 15.57
C LEU A 6 -28.86 11.81 16.40
N CYS A 7 -28.37 10.77 17.11
CA CYS A 7 -29.21 10.04 18.07
C CYS A 7 -29.70 10.95 19.20
N ALA A 8 -28.82 11.78 19.76
CA ALA A 8 -29.17 12.71 20.84
C ALA A 8 -30.20 13.75 20.36
N GLU A 9 -30.03 14.28 19.15
CA GLU A 9 -31.01 15.16 18.50
C GLU A 9 -32.34 14.45 18.25
N GLY A 10 -32.31 13.19 17.81
CA GLY A 10 -33.50 12.35 17.64
C GLY A 10 -34.27 12.11 18.94
N PHE A 11 -33.59 11.88 20.05
CA PHE A 11 -34.24 11.79 21.37
C PHE A 11 -34.82 13.12 21.82
N LEU A 12 -34.10 14.23 21.61
CA LEU A 12 -34.55 15.58 21.98
C LEU A 12 -35.82 16.00 21.23
N LEU A 13 -35.89 15.67 19.93
CA LEU A 13 -37.02 16.01 19.06
C LEU A 13 -38.10 14.94 19.01
N ASN A 14 -37.94 13.84 19.77
CA ASN A 14 -38.82 12.67 19.73
C ASN A 14 -39.04 12.14 18.29
N ASN A 15 -37.96 12.05 17.51
CA ASN A 15 -37.96 11.69 16.10
C ASN A 15 -37.25 10.36 15.85
N ASN A 16 -38.03 9.31 15.52
CA ASN A 16 -37.52 7.96 15.25
C ASN A 16 -36.60 7.87 14.04
N LEU A 17 -36.77 8.73 13.02
CA LEU A 17 -35.92 8.69 11.84
C LEU A 17 -34.48 9.10 12.20
N LEU A 18 -34.34 10.16 13.01
CA LEU A 18 -33.02 10.65 13.43
C LEU A 18 -32.29 9.66 14.33
N THR A 19 -33.01 8.95 15.22
CA THR A 19 -32.38 7.93 16.06
C THR A 19 -31.89 6.74 15.24
N ILE A 20 -32.68 6.26 14.27
CA ILE A 20 -32.30 5.15 13.38
C ILE A 20 -31.10 5.53 12.50
N VAL A 21 -31.16 6.68 11.83
CA VAL A 21 -30.06 7.16 10.97
C VAL A 21 -28.80 7.43 11.80
N GLY A 22 -28.95 7.99 13.00
CA GLY A 22 -27.83 8.27 13.89
C GLY A 22 -27.12 7.00 14.33
N ALA A 23 -27.89 5.97 14.71
CA ALA A 23 -27.34 4.67 15.11
C ALA A 23 -26.60 4.00 13.96
N LEU A 24 -27.15 4.05 12.74
CA LEU A 24 -26.51 3.50 11.53
C LEU A 24 -25.18 4.19 11.21
N ILE A 25 -25.13 5.53 11.26
CA ILE A 25 -23.90 6.29 11.03
C ILE A 25 -22.89 6.02 12.16
N GLY A 26 -23.36 5.95 13.41
CA GLY A 26 -22.54 5.71 14.59
C GLY A 26 -21.86 4.33 14.56
N SER A 27 -22.62 3.28 14.25
CA SER A 27 -22.09 1.92 14.15
C SER A 27 -21.13 1.77 12.97
N SER A 28 -21.47 2.34 11.81
CA SER A 28 -20.61 2.30 10.61
C SER A 28 -19.24 2.94 10.90
N GLY A 29 -19.22 4.15 11.47
CA GLY A 29 -17.95 4.81 11.82
C GLY A 29 -17.15 4.06 12.88
N ALA A 30 -17.82 3.42 13.84
CA ALA A 30 -17.14 2.62 14.88
C ALA A 30 -16.50 1.35 14.30
N ILE A 31 -17.22 0.61 13.45
CA ILE A 31 -16.72 -0.59 12.79
C ILE A 31 -15.54 -0.24 11.88
N LEU A 32 -15.65 0.82 11.08
CA LEU A 32 -14.56 1.28 10.21
C LEU A 32 -13.31 1.64 11.03
N SER A 33 -13.49 2.36 12.14
CA SER A 33 -12.39 2.71 13.05
C SER A 33 -11.73 1.46 13.64
N TYR A 34 -12.51 0.45 13.99
CA TYR A 34 -12.01 -0.83 14.49
C TYR A 34 -11.17 -1.56 13.44
N ILE A 35 -11.67 -1.69 12.21
CA ILE A 35 -10.95 -2.34 11.10
C ILE A 35 -9.60 -1.63 10.85
N MET A 36 -9.58 -0.30 10.83
CA MET A 36 -8.32 0.47 10.68
C MET A 36 -7.34 0.21 11.83
N CYS A 37 -7.82 0.19 13.07
CA CYS A 37 -6.99 -0.08 14.26
C CYS A 37 -6.36 -1.48 14.19
N VAL A 38 -7.15 -2.50 13.86
CA VAL A 38 -6.69 -3.88 13.69
C VAL A 38 -5.65 -3.97 12.56
N ALA A 39 -5.92 -3.33 11.41
CA ALA A 39 -5.00 -3.33 10.28
C ALA A 39 -3.66 -2.61 10.56
N MET A 40 -3.59 -1.75 11.59
CA MET A 40 -2.35 -1.12 12.06
C MET A 40 -1.69 -1.85 13.23
N ASN A 41 -2.29 -2.92 13.74
CA ASN A 41 -1.93 -3.56 15.01
C ASN A 41 -1.83 -2.55 16.19
N ARG A 42 -2.80 -1.63 16.28
CA ARG A 42 -2.90 -0.63 17.37
C ARG A 42 -4.30 -0.64 17.96
N SER A 43 -4.42 -0.43 19.27
CA SER A 43 -5.72 -0.25 19.92
C SER A 43 -6.24 1.19 19.75
N LEU A 44 -7.57 1.37 19.81
CA LEU A 44 -8.19 2.70 19.73
C LEU A 44 -7.65 3.66 20.81
N ALA A 45 -7.45 3.16 22.03
CA ALA A 45 -6.87 3.94 23.13
C ALA A 45 -5.44 4.39 22.81
N ASN A 46 -4.61 3.52 22.23
CA ASN A 46 -3.25 3.84 21.82
C ASN A 46 -3.24 4.93 20.73
N VAL A 47 -4.15 4.86 19.76
CA VAL A 47 -4.26 5.87 18.69
C VAL A 47 -4.71 7.23 19.23
N ILE A 48 -5.72 7.27 20.11
CA ILE A 48 -6.29 8.53 20.63
C ILE A 48 -5.41 9.19 21.69
N LEU A 49 -4.79 8.40 22.57
CA LEU A 49 -3.98 8.90 23.69
C LEU A 49 -2.49 9.06 23.35
N GLY A 50 -2.08 8.73 22.11
CA GLY A 50 -0.72 8.93 21.64
C GLY A 50 0.29 7.92 22.18
N GLY A 51 -0.08 6.64 22.31
CA GLY A 51 0.84 5.60 22.74
C GLY A 51 1.94 5.32 21.71
N TYR A 52 3.11 4.87 22.20
CA TYR A 52 4.27 4.53 21.39
C TYR A 52 4.22 3.07 20.91
N GLY A 53 4.45 2.84 19.61
CA GLY A 53 4.50 1.50 19.01
C GLY A 53 3.16 0.78 18.85
N THR A 54 3.24 -0.49 18.46
CA THR A 54 2.10 -1.41 18.33
C THR A 54 1.86 -2.16 19.64
N THR A 55 0.74 -2.88 19.73
CA THR A 55 0.46 -3.76 20.87
C THR A 55 1.44 -4.93 21.01
N SER A 56 2.23 -5.21 19.98
CA SER A 56 3.16 -6.35 19.93
C SER A 56 4.63 -5.96 20.06
N THR A 57 4.97 -4.67 20.12
CA THR A 57 6.35 -4.21 20.27
C THR A 57 6.92 -4.64 21.63
N ALA A 58 7.97 -5.47 21.61
CA ALA A 58 8.82 -5.70 22.78
C ALA A 58 9.65 -4.44 23.03
N GLY A 59 9.65 -3.89 24.25
CA GLY A 59 10.25 -2.58 24.59
C GLY A 59 11.79 -2.47 24.50
N GLY A 60 12.42 -3.21 23.60
CA GLY A 60 13.84 -3.17 23.29
C GLY A 60 14.19 -2.20 22.16
N LYS A 61 15.46 -2.21 21.74
CA LYS A 61 15.93 -1.45 20.57
C LYS A 61 15.56 -2.22 19.29
N PRO A 62 15.06 -1.53 18.24
CA PRO A 62 14.88 -2.13 16.92
C PRO A 62 16.19 -2.72 16.39
N MET A 63 16.07 -3.76 15.57
CA MET A 63 17.20 -4.39 14.89
C MET A 63 17.90 -3.38 13.98
N GLU A 64 19.24 -3.32 14.03
CA GLU A 64 20.00 -2.47 13.12
C GLU A 64 19.97 -3.07 11.70
N ILE A 65 19.67 -2.22 10.73
CA ILE A 65 19.71 -2.61 9.33
C ILE A 65 21.15 -2.54 8.84
N SER A 66 21.69 -3.70 8.45
CA SER A 66 22.99 -3.83 7.81
C SER A 66 22.81 -4.21 6.34
N GLY A 67 23.43 -3.48 5.42
CA GLY A 67 23.46 -3.83 4.00
C GLY A 67 23.63 -2.63 3.08
N THR A 68 23.91 -2.92 1.82
CA THR A 68 23.89 -1.92 0.75
C THR A 68 22.68 -2.19 -0.13
N HIS A 69 21.91 -1.15 -0.43
CA HIS A 69 20.79 -1.27 -1.35
C HIS A 69 21.31 -1.44 -2.79
N THR A 70 20.57 -2.15 -3.62
CA THR A 70 20.83 -2.21 -5.07
C THR A 70 20.00 -1.14 -5.75
N GLU A 71 20.62 -0.25 -6.53
CA GLU A 71 19.92 0.78 -7.32
C GLU A 71 19.99 0.44 -8.81
N ILE A 72 18.89 0.62 -9.52
CA ILE A 72 18.78 0.41 -10.97
C ILE A 72 18.29 1.66 -11.68
N ASN A 73 18.61 1.75 -12.97
CA ASN A 73 18.08 2.78 -13.84
C ASN A 73 16.78 2.33 -14.53
N LEU A 74 16.20 3.25 -15.31
CA LEU A 74 14.95 3.02 -16.02
C LEU A 74 15.03 1.90 -17.07
N ASP A 75 16.16 1.75 -17.75
CA ASP A 75 16.34 0.75 -18.80
C ASP A 75 16.33 -0.68 -18.21
N ASN A 76 17.08 -0.89 -17.14
CA ASN A 76 17.09 -2.15 -16.42
C ASN A 76 15.70 -2.50 -15.85
N ALA A 77 14.98 -1.49 -15.34
CA ALA A 77 13.61 -1.69 -14.84
C ALA A 77 12.65 -2.12 -15.96
N ILE A 78 12.78 -1.54 -17.15
CA ILE A 78 11.98 -1.91 -18.33
C ILE A 78 12.26 -3.35 -18.76
N ASP A 79 13.53 -3.77 -18.78
CA ASP A 79 13.89 -5.13 -19.16
C ASP A 79 13.34 -6.16 -18.16
N MET A 80 13.43 -5.88 -16.86
CA MET A 80 12.77 -6.71 -15.82
C MET A 80 11.24 -6.79 -16.02
N ILE A 81 10.59 -5.68 -16.37
CA ILE A 81 9.13 -5.66 -16.65
C ILE A 81 8.78 -6.49 -17.89
N ARG A 82 9.64 -6.47 -18.92
CA ARG A 82 9.43 -7.26 -20.14
C ARG A 82 9.60 -8.75 -19.90
N GLU A 83 10.58 -9.15 -19.10
CA GLU A 83 10.84 -10.55 -18.77
C GLU A 83 9.75 -11.17 -17.89
N ALA A 84 9.12 -10.38 -17.01
CA ALA A 84 8.09 -10.87 -16.10
C ALA A 84 6.78 -11.22 -16.81
N ASN A 85 6.19 -12.39 -16.50
CA ASN A 85 4.86 -12.79 -17.01
C ASN A 85 3.75 -12.46 -16.01
N SER A 86 4.08 -12.45 -14.72
CA SER A 86 3.18 -12.11 -13.62
C SER A 86 3.72 -10.91 -12.83
N ILE A 87 2.90 -9.85 -12.74
CA ILE A 87 3.28 -8.59 -12.10
C ILE A 87 2.23 -8.21 -11.05
N ILE A 88 2.67 -7.94 -9.83
CA ILE A 88 1.82 -7.34 -8.79
C ILE A 88 2.29 -5.91 -8.52
N ILE A 89 1.37 -4.96 -8.52
CA ILE A 89 1.63 -3.57 -8.16
C ILE A 89 1.08 -3.32 -6.76
N THR A 90 1.94 -2.88 -5.84
CA THR A 90 1.54 -2.50 -4.47
C THR A 90 1.64 -0.97 -4.33
N PRO A 91 0.54 -0.24 -4.60
CA PRO A 91 0.54 1.21 -4.52
C PRO A 91 0.49 1.70 -3.07
N GLY A 92 1.14 2.83 -2.81
CA GLY A 92 1.02 3.56 -1.55
C GLY A 92 0.59 5.00 -1.77
N TYR A 93 0.57 5.78 -0.68
CA TYR A 93 0.20 7.19 -0.73
C TYR A 93 1.06 8.02 -1.69
N GLY A 94 2.33 7.65 -1.88
CA GLY A 94 3.23 8.36 -2.80
C GLY A 94 2.75 8.37 -4.26
N LEU A 95 2.07 7.31 -4.71
CA LEU A 95 1.49 7.24 -6.06
C LEU A 95 0.40 8.30 -6.24
N CYS A 96 -0.50 8.41 -5.27
CA CYS A 96 -1.62 9.34 -5.31
C CYS A 96 -1.18 10.79 -5.12
N ALA A 97 -0.26 11.03 -4.18
CA ALA A 97 0.28 12.37 -3.93
C ALA A 97 0.96 12.95 -5.19
N ALA A 98 1.60 12.10 -5.99
CA ALA A 98 2.23 12.48 -7.26
C ALA A 98 1.26 12.50 -8.46
N LYS A 99 0.00 12.08 -8.28
CA LYS A 99 -0.97 11.87 -9.37
C LYS A 99 -0.49 10.88 -10.44
N ALA A 100 0.19 9.82 -10.03
CA ALA A 100 0.77 8.81 -10.90
C ALA A 100 -0.17 7.65 -11.25
N GLN A 101 -1.43 7.67 -10.77
CA GLN A 101 -2.41 6.61 -11.06
C GLN A 101 -2.74 6.47 -12.55
N TYR A 102 -2.83 7.58 -13.29
CA TYR A 102 -3.18 7.56 -14.72
C TYR A 102 -2.12 6.89 -15.60
N PRO A 103 -0.82 7.27 -15.55
CA PRO A 103 0.20 6.57 -16.36
C PRO A 103 0.35 5.11 -15.94
N ILE A 104 0.10 4.76 -14.67
CA ILE A 104 0.10 3.37 -14.21
C ILE A 104 -1.09 2.58 -14.77
N ALA A 105 -2.29 3.15 -14.79
CA ALA A 105 -3.45 2.48 -15.40
C ALA A 105 -3.20 2.18 -16.89
N ASP A 106 -2.65 3.15 -17.63
CA ASP A 106 -2.26 2.95 -19.03
C ASP A 106 -1.15 1.89 -19.20
N LEU A 107 -0.16 1.88 -18.30
CA LEU A 107 0.90 0.88 -18.30
C LEU A 107 0.33 -0.53 -18.08
N VAL A 108 -0.54 -0.69 -17.07
CA VAL A 108 -1.20 -1.97 -16.79
C VAL A 108 -2.01 -2.43 -17.99
N LYS A 109 -2.77 -1.54 -18.63
CA LYS A 109 -3.52 -1.86 -19.84
C LYS A 109 -2.63 -2.40 -20.96
N MET A 110 -1.53 -1.72 -21.28
CA MET A 110 -0.60 -2.16 -22.33
C MET A 110 0.05 -3.51 -22.02
N LEU A 111 0.40 -3.77 -20.76
CA LEU A 111 0.99 -5.05 -20.35
C LEU A 111 -0.05 -6.18 -20.39
N SER A 112 -1.29 -5.91 -19.99
CA SER A 112 -2.40 -6.88 -20.05
C SER A 112 -2.79 -7.22 -21.50
N GLU A 113 -2.75 -6.26 -22.42
CA GLU A 113 -2.95 -6.47 -23.87
C GLU A 113 -1.93 -7.46 -24.47
N GLN A 114 -0.79 -7.68 -23.80
CA GLN A 114 0.24 -8.65 -24.19
C GLN A 114 0.11 -10.00 -23.50
N GLY A 115 -0.98 -10.21 -22.78
CA GLY A 115 -1.24 -11.45 -22.05
C GLY A 115 -0.44 -11.61 -20.76
N LYS A 116 0.19 -10.53 -20.25
CA LYS A 116 0.81 -10.56 -18.91
C LYS A 116 -0.28 -10.49 -17.84
N LYS A 117 -0.10 -11.23 -16.75
CA LYS A 117 -1.00 -11.20 -15.58
C LYS A 117 -0.61 -10.04 -14.68
N VAL A 118 -1.28 -8.90 -14.80
CA VAL A 118 -0.99 -7.70 -14.00
C VAL A 118 -2.14 -7.40 -13.03
N ARG A 119 -1.82 -7.29 -11.74
CA ARG A 119 -2.80 -7.10 -10.67
C ARG A 119 -2.32 -6.08 -9.64
N PHE A 120 -3.25 -5.48 -8.91
CA PHE A 120 -2.98 -4.60 -7.78
C PHE A 120 -3.21 -5.31 -6.46
N GLY A 121 -2.29 -5.13 -5.50
CA GLY A 121 -2.47 -5.55 -4.11
C GLY A 121 -2.63 -4.34 -3.21
N ILE A 122 -3.80 -4.21 -2.58
CA ILE A 122 -4.14 -3.06 -1.74
C ILE A 122 -4.01 -3.44 -0.27
N HIS A 123 -3.20 -2.66 0.44
CA HIS A 123 -3.14 -2.74 1.90
C HIS A 123 -4.33 -1.96 2.51
N PRO A 124 -5.05 -2.48 3.52
CA PRO A 124 -6.26 -1.85 4.06
C PRO A 124 -6.09 -0.40 4.55
N VAL A 125 -4.90 -0.06 5.02
CA VAL A 125 -4.53 1.30 5.47
C VAL A 125 -3.60 2.06 4.50
N ALA A 126 -3.47 1.61 3.25
CA ALA A 126 -2.75 2.38 2.24
C ALA A 126 -3.51 3.67 1.90
N GLY A 127 -2.81 4.81 1.99
CA GLY A 127 -3.37 6.12 1.69
C GLY A 127 -3.53 7.00 2.94
N ARG A 128 -4.58 7.83 2.95
CA ARG A 128 -4.96 8.74 4.04
C ARG A 128 -6.43 8.63 4.43
N MET A 129 -7.23 7.90 3.65
CA MET A 129 -8.62 7.56 3.95
C MET A 129 -8.87 6.09 3.61
N PRO A 130 -9.75 5.38 4.35
CA PRO A 130 -10.13 4.01 4.02
C PRO A 130 -10.64 3.89 2.59
N GLY A 131 -10.15 2.90 1.85
CA GLY A 131 -10.54 2.66 0.45
C GLY A 131 -10.11 3.75 -0.54
N GLN A 132 -9.29 4.72 -0.12
CA GLN A 132 -8.86 5.82 -1.00
C GLN A 132 -8.19 5.31 -2.27
N LEU A 133 -7.32 4.30 -2.16
CA LEU A 133 -6.61 3.77 -3.32
C LEU A 133 -7.55 3.08 -4.31
N ASN A 134 -8.51 2.30 -3.84
CA ASN A 134 -9.49 1.63 -4.69
C ASN A 134 -10.26 2.67 -5.53
N VAL A 135 -10.72 3.76 -4.90
CA VAL A 135 -11.43 4.85 -5.59
C VAL A 135 -10.53 5.55 -6.62
N LEU A 136 -9.28 5.85 -6.27
CA LEU A 136 -8.36 6.55 -7.19
C LEU A 136 -7.92 5.68 -8.37
N LEU A 137 -7.77 4.36 -8.17
CA LEU A 137 -7.51 3.43 -9.25
C LEU A 137 -8.72 3.29 -10.17
N ALA A 138 -9.93 3.23 -9.61
CA ALA A 138 -11.16 3.24 -10.39
C ALA A 138 -11.34 4.55 -11.19
N GLU A 139 -11.02 5.70 -10.59
CA GLU A 139 -11.00 7.00 -11.29
C GLU A 139 -10.00 7.00 -12.46
N ALA A 140 -8.85 6.33 -12.30
CA ALA A 140 -7.86 6.15 -13.36
C ALA A 140 -8.28 5.11 -14.43
N GLY A 141 -9.44 4.47 -14.29
CA GLY A 141 -9.96 3.50 -15.25
C GLY A 141 -9.45 2.08 -15.06
N VAL A 142 -8.89 1.74 -13.89
CA VAL A 142 -8.47 0.37 -13.57
C VAL A 142 -9.70 -0.49 -13.26
N PRO A 143 -9.87 -1.64 -13.94
CA PRO A 143 -10.94 -2.59 -13.64
C PRO A 143 -10.83 -3.17 -12.20
N TYR A 144 -11.97 -3.32 -11.51
CA TYR A 144 -12.00 -3.79 -10.13
C TYR A 144 -11.57 -5.26 -9.95
N ASP A 145 -11.72 -6.10 -10.96
CA ASP A 145 -11.38 -7.53 -10.93
C ASP A 145 -9.88 -7.80 -10.81
N ILE A 146 -9.05 -6.83 -11.20
CA ILE A 146 -7.59 -6.90 -11.03
C ILE A 146 -7.08 -6.13 -9.81
N VAL A 147 -7.98 -5.57 -8.98
CA VAL A 147 -7.66 -4.88 -7.73
C VAL A 147 -8.06 -5.76 -6.57
N LEU A 148 -7.07 -6.38 -5.92
CA LEU A 148 -7.28 -7.33 -4.83
C LEU A 148 -6.88 -6.74 -3.48
N GLU A 149 -7.60 -7.14 -2.45
CA GLU A 149 -7.26 -6.81 -1.07
C GLU A 149 -6.08 -7.66 -0.59
N MET A 150 -5.37 -7.19 0.45
CA MET A 150 -4.18 -7.85 0.99
C MET A 150 -4.38 -9.34 1.30
N ASP A 151 -5.51 -9.70 1.92
CA ASP A 151 -5.80 -11.08 2.31
C ASP A 151 -6.03 -12.01 1.11
N GLU A 152 -6.48 -11.44 -0.01
CA GLU A 152 -6.76 -12.17 -1.25
C GLU A 152 -5.50 -12.39 -2.09
N ILE A 153 -4.49 -11.53 -1.97
CA ILE A 153 -3.30 -11.54 -2.85
C ILE A 153 -2.01 -11.99 -2.15
N ASN A 154 -1.93 -11.96 -0.82
CA ASN A 154 -0.67 -12.23 -0.11
C ASN A 154 -0.09 -13.63 -0.39
N HIS A 155 -0.94 -14.63 -0.59
CA HIS A 155 -0.52 -16.01 -0.87
C HIS A 155 0.06 -16.20 -2.28
N ASP A 156 -0.14 -15.24 -3.18
CA ASP A 156 0.35 -15.30 -4.56
C ASP A 156 1.76 -14.72 -4.75
N PHE A 157 2.32 -14.03 -3.74
CA PHE A 157 3.64 -13.41 -3.87
C PHE A 157 4.77 -14.40 -4.21
N PRO A 158 4.85 -15.62 -3.61
CA PRO A 158 5.88 -16.61 -3.95
C PRO A 158 5.90 -17.02 -5.42
N ASP A 159 4.74 -17.04 -6.08
CA ASP A 159 4.58 -17.43 -7.48
C ASP A 159 4.59 -16.23 -8.45
N THR A 160 4.90 -15.03 -7.95
CA THR A 160 4.93 -13.79 -8.73
C THR A 160 6.34 -13.46 -9.22
N ASP A 161 6.48 -13.16 -10.52
CA ASP A 161 7.78 -12.84 -11.13
C ASP A 161 8.30 -11.47 -10.71
N LEU A 162 7.44 -10.46 -10.70
CA LEU A 162 7.84 -9.09 -10.41
C LEU A 162 6.82 -8.36 -9.53
N VAL A 163 7.30 -7.65 -8.53
CA VAL A 163 6.49 -6.74 -7.72
C VAL A 163 6.96 -5.30 -7.90
N LEU A 164 6.03 -4.41 -8.25
CA LEU A 164 6.27 -2.97 -8.33
C LEU A 164 5.70 -2.28 -7.09
N VAL A 165 6.58 -1.85 -6.19
CA VAL A 165 6.21 -1.10 -4.99
C VAL A 165 6.27 0.40 -5.30
N ILE A 166 5.11 1.06 -5.41
CA ILE A 166 5.03 2.46 -5.87
C ILE A 166 4.58 3.36 -4.73
N GLY A 167 5.53 4.06 -4.09
CA GLY A 167 5.22 5.04 -3.05
C GLY A 167 4.62 4.44 -1.77
N ALA A 168 4.83 3.15 -1.53
CA ALA A 168 4.56 2.46 -0.28
C ALA A 168 5.86 2.26 0.51
N ASN A 169 5.76 2.19 1.85
CA ASN A 169 6.89 1.89 2.72
C ASN A 169 6.45 0.98 3.87
N ASP A 170 5.71 1.52 4.83
CA ASP A 170 5.33 0.80 6.05
C ASP A 170 4.47 -0.45 5.75
N THR A 171 3.60 -0.39 4.74
CA THR A 171 2.69 -1.48 4.33
C THR A 171 3.37 -2.66 3.63
N VAL A 172 4.67 -2.56 3.36
CA VAL A 172 5.49 -3.62 2.73
C VAL A 172 6.73 -3.93 3.57
N ASN A 173 6.79 -3.45 4.82
CA ASN A 173 7.99 -3.51 5.64
C ASN A 173 8.11 -4.85 6.38
N SER A 174 9.16 -5.63 6.08
CA SER A 174 9.36 -6.96 6.68
C SER A 174 9.67 -6.92 8.17
N ALA A 175 10.11 -5.77 8.72
CA ALA A 175 10.35 -5.61 10.16
C ALA A 175 9.08 -5.83 10.99
N ALA A 176 7.89 -5.70 10.41
CA ALA A 176 6.64 -6.03 11.09
C ALA A 176 6.55 -7.51 11.51
N GLN A 177 7.24 -8.41 10.80
CA GLN A 177 7.27 -9.84 11.09
C GLN A 177 8.63 -10.32 11.63
N GLU A 178 9.72 -9.72 11.16
CA GLU A 178 11.09 -10.16 11.47
C GLU A 178 11.66 -9.55 12.77
N ASP A 179 11.16 -8.38 13.21
CA ASP A 179 11.68 -7.69 14.39
C ASP A 179 10.58 -7.42 15.44
N PRO A 180 10.54 -8.19 16.54
CA PRO A 180 9.63 -7.95 17.67
C PRO A 180 9.77 -6.58 18.33
N ASN A 181 10.91 -5.90 18.20
CA ASN A 181 11.14 -4.56 18.76
C ASN A 181 10.80 -3.44 17.77
N SER A 182 10.36 -3.78 16.56
CA SER A 182 9.90 -2.79 15.60
C SER A 182 8.66 -2.09 16.11
N ILE A 183 8.56 -0.79 15.84
CA ILE A 183 7.37 0.00 16.17
C ILE A 183 6.12 -0.45 15.41
N ILE A 184 6.28 -1.20 14.32
CA ILE A 184 5.22 -1.80 13.52
C ILE A 184 5.14 -3.33 13.70
N ALA A 185 5.80 -3.90 14.71
CA ALA A 185 5.75 -5.33 14.99
C ALA A 185 4.31 -5.86 15.03
N GLY A 186 4.05 -6.99 14.38
CA GLY A 186 2.72 -7.62 14.29
C GLY A 186 1.72 -6.91 13.37
N MET A 187 2.07 -5.79 12.73
CA MET A 187 1.24 -5.21 11.67
C MET A 187 1.18 -6.19 10.48
N PRO A 188 -0.02 -6.56 9.99
CA PRO A 188 -0.10 -7.32 8.74
C PRO A 188 0.41 -6.43 7.61
N VAL A 189 1.22 -6.99 6.71
CA VAL A 189 1.84 -6.26 5.60
C VAL A 189 1.75 -7.08 4.32
N LEU A 190 1.93 -6.43 3.17
CA LEU A 190 2.09 -7.12 1.88
C LEU A 190 3.50 -7.73 1.82
N GLU A 191 3.59 -9.05 1.72
CA GLU A 191 4.84 -9.81 1.84
C GLU A 191 5.64 -9.83 0.52
N VAL A 192 5.85 -8.65 -0.05
CA VAL A 192 6.44 -8.45 -1.39
C VAL A 192 7.82 -9.09 -1.54
N TRP A 193 8.57 -9.23 -0.46
CA TRP A 193 9.90 -9.85 -0.47
C TRP A 193 9.89 -11.34 -0.80
N LYS A 194 8.71 -11.99 -0.82
CA LYS A 194 8.56 -13.39 -1.22
C LYS A 194 8.53 -13.59 -2.74
N SER A 195 8.40 -12.52 -3.54
CA SER A 195 8.46 -12.61 -5.01
C SER A 195 9.87 -12.79 -5.54
N LYS A 196 9.99 -13.14 -6.83
CA LYS A 196 11.32 -13.33 -7.47
C LYS A 196 12.12 -12.03 -7.53
N GLN A 197 11.50 -10.93 -7.95
CA GLN A 197 12.10 -9.61 -8.00
C GLN A 197 11.14 -8.53 -7.47
N VAL A 198 11.68 -7.53 -6.79
CA VAL A 198 10.97 -6.34 -6.33
C VAL A 198 11.64 -5.09 -6.90
N ILE A 199 10.83 -4.15 -7.40
CA ILE A 199 11.29 -2.79 -7.75
C ILE A 199 10.56 -1.81 -6.84
N VAL A 200 11.33 -1.04 -6.06
CA VAL A 200 10.80 -0.01 -5.16
C VAL A 200 11.02 1.37 -5.76
N MET A 201 9.91 2.08 -6.00
CA MET A 201 9.88 3.42 -6.57
C MET A 201 9.61 4.48 -5.49
N LYS A 202 10.63 5.28 -5.17
CA LYS A 202 10.54 6.39 -4.19
C LYS A 202 11.59 7.46 -4.46
N ARG A 203 11.44 8.64 -3.85
CA ARG A 203 12.31 9.81 -4.09
C ARG A 203 13.74 9.66 -3.54
N SER A 204 13.88 9.01 -2.40
CA SER A 204 15.15 8.80 -1.69
C SER A 204 15.00 7.62 -0.73
N LEU A 205 16.08 7.19 -0.07
CA LEU A 205 16.04 6.15 0.98
C LEU A 205 15.44 6.61 2.32
N GLY A 206 14.81 7.78 2.38
CA GLY A 206 14.18 8.28 3.62
C GLY A 206 13.03 7.41 4.15
N VAL A 207 12.69 7.64 5.42
CA VAL A 207 11.70 6.87 6.17
C VAL A 207 10.23 7.13 5.77
N GLY A 208 9.35 6.21 6.16
CA GLY A 208 7.89 6.29 5.98
C GLY A 208 7.17 7.11 7.04
N TYR A 209 5.88 6.85 7.25
CA TYR A 209 5.09 7.56 8.27
C TYR A 209 5.51 7.13 9.68
N ALA A 210 5.76 5.83 9.86
CA ALA A 210 6.23 5.27 11.12
C ALA A 210 7.65 5.76 11.49
N ALA A 211 8.39 6.40 10.57
CA ALA A 211 9.77 6.82 10.77
C ALA A 211 10.75 5.66 11.08
N VAL A 212 10.44 4.45 10.60
CA VAL A 212 11.32 3.27 10.67
C VAL A 212 11.92 3.00 9.29
N ASP A 213 13.15 2.50 9.30
CA ASP A 213 13.83 2.08 8.08
C ASP A 213 13.34 0.68 7.64
N ASN A 214 13.45 0.35 6.36
CA ASN A 214 12.78 -0.81 5.79
C ASN A 214 13.81 -1.86 5.33
N PRO A 215 13.89 -3.04 6.01
CA PRO A 215 14.87 -4.06 5.67
C PRO A 215 14.75 -4.56 4.22
N ILE A 216 13.57 -4.48 3.60
CA ILE A 216 13.39 -4.97 2.22
C ILE A 216 14.24 -4.21 1.22
N PHE A 217 14.59 -2.94 1.48
CA PHE A 217 15.40 -2.12 0.57
C PHE A 217 16.84 -2.64 0.44
N TYR A 218 17.26 -3.49 1.37
CA TYR A 218 18.59 -4.05 1.47
C TYR A 218 18.60 -5.57 1.17
N LYS A 219 17.44 -6.16 0.82
CA LYS A 219 17.35 -7.57 0.44
C LYS A 219 17.87 -7.77 -1.00
N PRO A 220 18.54 -8.89 -1.31
CA PRO A 220 19.16 -9.11 -2.63
C PRO A 220 18.19 -9.12 -3.82
N ASN A 221 16.93 -9.49 -3.61
CA ASN A 221 15.89 -9.50 -4.65
C ASN A 221 15.16 -8.17 -4.81
N THR A 222 15.64 -7.10 -4.16
CA THR A 222 15.04 -5.77 -4.25
C THR A 222 15.96 -4.80 -4.97
N ALA A 223 15.42 -4.14 -5.99
CA ALA A 223 16.08 -3.05 -6.70
C ALA A 223 15.36 -1.72 -6.42
N MET A 224 16.12 -0.67 -6.13
CA MET A 224 15.64 0.68 -5.92
C MET A 224 15.63 1.43 -7.25
N LEU A 225 14.49 2.02 -7.61
CA LEU A 225 14.36 2.91 -8.75
C LEU A 225 14.01 4.31 -8.23
N LEU A 226 15.04 5.12 -7.98
CA LEU A 226 14.88 6.40 -7.31
C LEU A 226 14.34 7.47 -8.27
N GLY A 227 13.34 8.23 -7.81
CA GLY A 227 12.73 9.30 -8.59
C GLY A 227 11.38 9.77 -8.05
N ASP A 228 10.87 10.84 -8.66
CA ASP A 228 9.47 11.22 -8.48
C ASP A 228 8.56 10.18 -9.15
N ALA A 229 7.53 9.73 -8.42
CA ALA A 229 6.68 8.64 -8.90
C ALA A 229 6.01 8.97 -10.23
N LYS A 230 5.53 10.21 -10.43
CA LYS A 230 4.86 10.58 -11.68
C LYS A 230 5.83 10.53 -12.84
N LYS A 231 6.99 11.20 -12.70
CA LYS A 231 8.01 11.21 -13.76
C LYS A 231 8.47 9.81 -14.15
N THR A 232 8.72 8.95 -13.16
CA THR A 232 9.17 7.58 -13.44
C THR A 232 8.06 6.75 -14.08
N CYS A 233 6.81 6.87 -13.62
CA CYS A 233 5.68 6.16 -14.23
C CYS A 233 5.39 6.63 -15.67
N ASP A 234 5.43 7.94 -15.93
CA ASP A 234 5.29 8.50 -17.29
C ASP A 234 6.41 7.96 -18.21
N ALA A 235 7.64 7.88 -17.71
CA ALA A 235 8.78 7.39 -18.48
C ALA A 235 8.71 5.88 -18.74
N LEU A 236 8.24 5.08 -17.76
CA LEU A 236 7.97 3.66 -17.94
C LEU A 236 6.89 3.45 -19.01
N GLN A 237 5.78 4.18 -18.90
CA GLN A 237 4.68 4.15 -19.87
C GLN A 237 5.16 4.48 -21.28
N ALA A 238 5.96 5.55 -21.44
CA ALA A 238 6.48 5.98 -22.73
C ALA A 238 7.39 4.92 -23.36
N LYS A 239 8.37 4.39 -22.62
CA LYS A 239 9.30 3.36 -23.13
C LYS A 239 8.58 2.07 -23.51
N ILE A 240 7.64 1.62 -22.68
CA ILE A 240 6.79 0.47 -22.98
C ILE A 240 6.03 0.72 -24.29
N ARG A 241 5.36 1.86 -24.43
CA ARG A 241 4.64 2.22 -25.66
C ARG A 241 5.53 2.21 -26.91
N GLU A 242 6.71 2.84 -26.86
CA GLU A 242 7.66 2.89 -27.98
C GLU A 242 8.16 1.49 -28.38
N SER A 243 8.27 0.59 -27.42
CA SER A 243 8.74 -0.77 -27.63
C SER A 243 7.72 -1.66 -28.33
N TYR A 244 6.43 -1.30 -28.23
CA TYR A 244 5.33 -2.11 -28.72
C TYR A 244 4.67 -1.54 -29.98
N GLN A 245 5.02 -0.32 -30.39
CA GLN A 245 4.61 0.26 -31.67
C GLN A 245 5.58 -0.04 -32.83
N LYS A 246 6.65 -0.81 -32.57
CA LYS A 246 7.54 -1.36 -33.61
C LYS A 246 7.13 -2.79 -33.95
#